data_AF-A0A1H6PWS8-F1
#
_entry.id   AF-A0A1H6PWS8-F1
#
_cell.length_a   1.000
_cell.length_b   1.000
_cell.length_c   1.000
_cell.angle_alpha   90.00
_cell.angle_beta   90.00
_cell.angle_gamma   90.00
#
_symmetry.space_group_name_H-M   'P 1'
#
loop_
_entity.id
_entity.type
_entity.pdbx_description
1 polymer ?
#
loop_
_entity_poly.entity_id
_entity_poly.type
_entity_poly.pdbx_seq_one_letter_code
_entity_poly.pdbx_strand_id
1 'polypeptide(L)'
;MNAPPQQADTSTDDWAANPLAGQSIAENTKSIQYVRSVSSLAIGVGAGILHLESYYGFLFYAIASTIVSILLYTVSSTGNPGRYFVYPVKQLFVDDIFAGLSSFLLMWTLFYELVDA
;
A
#
# COMPACT_ATOMS: atom_id res chain seq x y z
N MET A 1 1.46 -57.61 2.31
CA MET A 1 0.41 -56.57 2.33
C MET A 1 1.10 -55.23 2.53
N ASN A 2 1.55 -54.62 1.43
CA ASN A 2 2.20 -53.31 1.48
C ASN A 2 1.09 -52.26 1.47
N ALA A 3 1.09 -51.38 2.48
CA ALA A 3 0.25 -50.20 2.48
C ALA A 3 0.55 -49.36 1.22
N PRO A 4 -0.46 -48.70 0.61
CA PRO A 4 -0.21 -47.76 -0.48
C PRO A 4 0.77 -46.68 0.00
N PRO A 5 1.70 -46.22 -0.86
CA PRO A 5 2.56 -45.10 -0.51
C PRO A 5 1.67 -43.93 -0.12
N GLN A 6 1.93 -43.36 1.05
CA GLN A 6 1.34 -42.10 1.47
C GLN A 6 1.48 -41.11 0.31
N GLN A 7 0.36 -40.72 -0.29
CA GLN A 7 0.30 -39.55 -1.14
C GLN A 7 0.76 -38.39 -0.27
N ALA A 8 2.04 -38.05 -0.43
CA ALA A 8 2.62 -36.82 0.06
C ALA A 8 1.73 -35.69 -0.44
N ASP A 9 1.30 -34.85 0.50
CA ASP A 9 0.63 -33.57 0.30
C ASP A 9 1.28 -32.77 -0.84
N THR A 10 0.75 -32.90 -2.06
CA THR A 10 1.09 -32.06 -3.22
C THR A 10 0.09 -30.91 -3.34
N SER A 11 -0.38 -30.35 -2.23
CA SER A 11 -1.26 -29.15 -2.25
C SER A 11 -0.44 -27.86 -2.18
N THR A 12 0.79 -27.94 -1.70
CA THR A 12 1.62 -26.78 -1.34
C THR A 12 2.60 -26.33 -2.42
N ASP A 13 2.69 -27.04 -3.55
CA ASP A 13 3.69 -26.77 -4.60
C ASP A 13 3.07 -26.25 -5.92
N ASP A 14 1.74 -26.30 -6.06
CA ASP A 14 1.02 -25.91 -7.29
C ASP A 14 0.60 -24.43 -7.32
N TRP A 15 0.67 -23.69 -6.21
CA TRP A 15 0.22 -22.28 -6.16
C TRP A 15 1.18 -21.32 -6.86
N ALA A 16 2.47 -21.66 -6.96
CA ALA A 16 3.47 -20.83 -7.65
C ALA A 16 3.48 -21.04 -9.17
N ALA A 17 2.96 -22.18 -9.66
CA ALA A 17 2.89 -22.53 -11.08
C ALA A 17 1.56 -22.13 -11.74
N ASN A 18 0.58 -21.64 -10.97
CA ASN A 18 -0.75 -21.33 -11.46
C ASN A 18 -0.87 -19.84 -11.87
N PRO A 19 -1.12 -19.52 -13.15
CA PRO A 19 -1.26 -18.12 -13.59
C PRO A 19 -2.42 -17.38 -12.88
N LEU A 20 -3.39 -18.13 -12.34
CA LEU A 20 -4.50 -17.61 -11.52
C LEU A 20 -4.03 -17.03 -10.17
N ALA A 21 -2.95 -17.58 -9.59
CA ALA A 21 -2.36 -17.06 -8.35
C ALA A 21 -1.66 -15.71 -8.59
N GLY A 22 -0.97 -15.56 -9.73
CA GLY A 22 -0.39 -14.27 -10.14
C GLY A 22 -1.47 -13.20 -10.38
N GLN A 23 -2.60 -13.60 -10.97
CA GLN A 23 -3.71 -12.69 -11.26
C GLN A 23 -4.40 -12.20 -9.97
N SER A 24 -4.64 -13.10 -9.01
CA SER A 24 -5.20 -12.73 -7.70
C SER A 24 -4.26 -11.84 -6.87
N ILE A 25 -2.95 -12.06 -6.94
CA ILE A 25 -1.96 -11.15 -6.32
C ILE A 25 -2.01 -9.76 -6.96
N ALA A 26 -2.10 -9.70 -8.30
CA ALA A 26 -2.19 -8.43 -9.02
C ALA A 26 -3.48 -7.67 -8.71
N GLU A 27 -4.62 -8.37 -8.59
CA GLU A 27 -5.89 -7.76 -8.20
C GLU A 27 -5.87 -7.21 -6.76
N ASN A 28 -5.35 -7.97 -5.81
CA ASN A 28 -5.20 -7.49 -4.43
C ASN A 28 -4.28 -6.27 -4.33
N THR A 29 -3.20 -6.26 -5.11
CA THR A 29 -2.27 -5.12 -5.18
C THR A 29 -2.98 -3.86 -5.70
N LYS A 30 -3.86 -3.99 -6.70
CA LYS A 30 -4.66 -2.85 -7.20
C LYS A 30 -5.59 -2.30 -6.13
N SER A 31 -6.26 -3.16 -5.35
CA SER A 31 -7.13 -2.71 -4.25
C SER A 31 -6.35 -1.93 -3.19
N ILE A 32 -5.14 -2.39 -2.82
CA ILE A 32 -4.27 -1.69 -1.87
C ILE A 32 -3.84 -0.32 -2.43
N GLN A 33 -3.47 -0.24 -3.71
CA GLN A 33 -3.11 1.02 -4.36
C GLN A 33 -4.27 2.01 -4.36
N TYR A 34 -5.51 1.55 -4.63
CA TYR A 34 -6.68 2.42 -4.60
C TYR A 34 -6.90 3.05 -3.21
N VAL A 35 -6.86 2.25 -2.14
CA VAL A 35 -7.00 2.75 -0.76
C VAL A 35 -5.90 3.76 -0.44
N ARG A 36 -4.68 3.53 -0.92
CA ARG A 36 -3.56 4.45 -0.74
C ARG A 36 -3.77 5.77 -1.49
N SER A 37 -4.29 5.75 -2.71
CA SER A 37 -4.59 6.96 -3.47
C SER A 37 -5.65 7.82 -2.76
N VAL A 38 -6.73 7.20 -2.28
CA VAL A 38 -7.78 7.90 -1.52
C VAL A 38 -7.24 8.44 -0.19
N SER A 39 -6.39 7.68 0.50
CA SER A 39 -5.73 8.13 1.73
C SER A 39 -4.82 9.32 1.48
N SER A 40 -4.07 9.32 0.37
CA SER A 40 -3.17 10.43 -0.01
C SER A 40 -3.96 11.72 -0.29
N LEU A 41 -5.13 11.61 -0.92
CA LEU A 41 -6.06 12.73 -1.08
C LEU A 41 -6.56 13.24 0.28
N ALA A 42 -7.02 12.36 1.17
CA ALA A 42 -7.52 12.73 2.49
C ALA A 42 -6.45 13.43 3.35
N ILE A 43 -5.21 12.93 3.31
CA ILE A 43 -4.04 13.55 3.93
C ILE A 43 -3.79 14.94 3.33
N GLY A 44 -3.90 15.09 2.01
CA GLY A 44 -3.74 16.38 1.32
C GLY A 44 -4.77 17.43 1.75
N VAL A 45 -6.03 17.02 1.93
CA VAL A 45 -7.09 17.89 2.49
C VAL A 45 -6.73 18.34 3.91
N GLY A 46 -6.29 17.40 4.77
CA GLY A 46 -5.88 17.72 6.14
C GLY A 46 -4.70 18.70 6.20
N ALA A 47 -3.71 18.51 5.33
CA ALA A 47 -2.56 19.42 5.22
C ALA A 47 -2.93 20.82 4.71
N GLY A 48 -3.86 20.89 3.74
CA GLY A 48 -4.36 22.15 3.20
C GLY A 48 -5.16 22.97 4.22
N ILE A 49 -6.04 22.32 5.01
CA ILE A 49 -6.83 23.00 6.06
C ILE A 49 -5.93 23.57 7.15
N LEU A 50 -4.86 22.85 7.53
CA LEU A 50 -3.93 23.30 8.55
C LEU A 50 -3.04 24.47 8.09
N HIS A 51 -3.10 24.89 6.83
CA HIS A 51 -2.33 26.01 6.26
C HIS A 51 -0.81 25.88 6.54
N LEU A 52 -0.30 24.65 6.51
CA LEU A 52 1.06 24.35 6.91
C LEU A 52 2.05 24.84 5.84
N GLU A 53 2.79 25.93 6.13
CA GLU A 53 3.76 26.48 5.18
C GLU A 53 4.90 25.50 4.86
N SER A 54 5.15 25.36 3.55
CA SER A 54 6.36 24.83 2.90
C SER A 54 6.95 23.53 3.48
N TYR A 55 7.86 23.61 4.46
CA TYR A 55 8.56 22.44 5.02
C TYR A 55 7.64 21.52 5.81
N TYR A 56 6.65 22.09 6.51
CA TYR A 56 5.78 21.31 7.39
C TYR A 56 4.83 20.40 6.60
N GLY A 57 4.38 20.80 5.41
CA GLY A 57 3.56 19.95 4.54
C GLY A 57 4.30 18.71 4.05
N PHE A 58 5.59 18.84 3.71
CA PHE A 58 6.44 17.70 3.36
C PHE A 58 6.67 16.76 4.54
N LEU A 59 6.91 17.29 5.74
CA LEU A 59 7.08 16.48 6.94
C LEU A 59 5.78 15.75 7.30
N PHE A 60 4.64 16.43 7.19
CA PHE A 60 3.32 15.83 7.39
C PHE A 60 3.07 14.70 6.38
N TYR A 61 3.41 14.91 5.12
CA TYR A 61 3.31 13.86 4.10
C TYR A 61 4.23 12.67 4.39
N ALA A 62 5.47 12.88 4.83
CA ALA A 62 6.39 11.80 5.20
C ALA A 62 5.88 10.98 6.39
N ILE A 63 5.33 11.65 7.42
CA ILE A 63 4.73 10.98 8.57
C ILE A 63 3.47 10.23 8.15
N ALA A 64 2.57 10.87 7.39
CA ALA A 64 1.30 10.29 6.99
C ALA A 64 1.48 9.11 6.02
N SER A 65 2.41 9.21 5.06
CA SER A 65 2.77 8.10 4.17
C SER A 65 3.37 6.92 4.92
N THR A 66 4.14 7.18 5.98
CA THR A 66 4.64 6.14 6.90
C THR A 66 3.50 5.50 7.68
N ILE A 67 2.57 6.30 8.22
CA ILE A 67 1.38 5.80 8.93
C ILE A 67 0.52 4.93 8.01
N VAL A 68 0.21 5.38 6.80
CA VAL A 68 -0.57 4.61 5.82
C VAL A 68 0.13 3.30 5.48
N SER A 69 1.46 3.31 5.33
CA SER A 69 2.23 2.10 5.07
C SER A 69 2.19 1.12 6.25
N ILE A 70 2.26 1.60 7.50
CA ILE A 70 2.09 0.78 8.70
C ILE A 70 0.65 0.26 8.80
N LEU A 71 -0.34 1.09 8.49
CA LEU A 71 -1.75 0.73 8.51
C LEU A 71 -2.05 -0.38 7.49
N LEU A 72 -1.55 -0.24 6.26
CA LEU A 72 -1.66 -1.27 5.25
C LEU A 72 -0.88 -2.53 5.65
N TYR A 73 0.31 -2.40 6.23
CA TYR A 73 1.07 -3.56 6.71
C TYR A 73 0.33 -4.31 7.82
N THR A 74 -0.29 -3.62 8.77
CA THR A 74 -1.04 -4.22 9.89
C THR A 74 -2.36 -4.84 9.42
N VAL A 75 -3.11 -4.14 8.55
CA VAL A 75 -4.35 -4.65 7.95
C VAL A 75 -4.06 -5.86 7.06
N SER A 76 -3.04 -5.79 6.19
CA SER A 76 -2.66 -6.89 5.31
C SER A 76 -1.95 -8.05 6.02
N SER A 77 -1.29 -7.82 7.15
CA SER A 77 -0.60 -8.89 7.92
C SER A 77 -1.55 -9.82 8.67
N THR A 78 -2.86 -9.55 8.73
CA THR A 78 -3.85 -10.40 9.42
C THR A 78 -4.02 -11.78 8.75
N GLY A 79 -3.44 -12.01 7.55
CA GLY A 79 -3.63 -13.26 6.78
C GLY A 79 -2.47 -14.27 6.74
N ASN A 80 -1.21 -13.84 6.55
CA ASN A 80 0.06 -14.61 6.59
C ASN A 80 1.15 -13.80 5.86
N PRO A 81 2.05 -13.11 6.58
CA PRO A 81 3.03 -12.21 5.95
C PRO A 81 4.22 -12.92 5.26
N GLY A 82 4.40 -14.22 5.47
CA GLY A 82 5.57 -14.98 4.99
C GLY A 82 5.48 -15.55 3.57
N ARG A 83 4.31 -15.54 2.92
CA ARG A 83 4.09 -16.25 1.63
C ARG A 83 3.90 -15.33 0.41
N TYR A 84 3.77 -14.02 0.60
CA TYR A 84 3.51 -13.05 -0.48
C TYR A 84 4.56 -11.95 -0.66
N PHE A 85 5.56 -11.83 0.23
CA PHE A 85 6.57 -10.77 0.14
C PHE A 85 7.99 -11.33 0.29
N VAL A 86 8.62 -11.69 -0.83
CA VAL A 86 10.02 -12.15 -0.93
C VAL A 86 11.02 -10.97 -0.87
N TYR A 87 10.68 -9.86 -0.18
CA TYR A 87 11.31 -8.52 -0.24
C TYR A 87 10.99 -7.76 -1.54
N PRO A 88 10.41 -6.54 -1.46
CA PRO A 88 11.21 -5.33 -1.25
C PRO A 88 10.41 -4.22 -0.55
N VAL A 89 10.37 -4.20 0.78
CA VAL A 89 9.76 -3.08 1.54
C VAL A 89 10.26 -1.72 1.07
N LYS A 90 11.50 -1.59 0.59
CA LYS A 90 12.03 -0.32 0.06
C LYS A 90 11.44 0.09 -1.29
N GLN A 91 11.24 -0.84 -2.22
CA GLN A 91 10.74 -0.50 -3.55
C GLN A 91 9.24 -0.19 -3.49
N LEU A 92 8.47 -0.97 -2.71
CA LEU A 92 7.07 -0.64 -2.42
C LEU A 92 6.93 0.69 -1.70
N PHE A 93 7.77 1.01 -0.71
CA PHE A 93 7.65 2.26 0.04
C PHE A 93 8.02 3.48 -0.80
N VAL A 94 9.07 3.39 -1.62
CA VAL A 94 9.49 4.50 -2.50
C VAL A 94 8.49 4.68 -3.63
N ASP A 95 8.13 3.61 -4.35
CA ASP A 95 7.15 3.68 -5.43
C ASP A 95 5.77 4.13 -4.91
N ASP A 96 5.34 3.70 -3.71
CA ASP A 96 4.09 4.15 -3.08
C ASP A 96 4.11 5.64 -2.71
N ILE A 97 5.22 6.13 -2.15
CA ILE A 97 5.37 7.55 -1.79
C ILE A 97 5.29 8.39 -3.06
N PHE A 98 6.03 8.04 -4.11
CA PHE A 98 5.97 8.83 -5.34
C PHE A 98 4.60 8.71 -6.06
N ALA A 99 3.95 7.56 -6.00
CA ALA A 99 2.61 7.37 -6.57
C ALA A 99 1.54 8.22 -5.89
N GLY A 100 1.59 8.37 -4.56
CA GLY A 100 0.63 9.17 -3.79
C GLY A 100 0.93 10.67 -3.73
N LEU A 101 2.18 11.07 -4.03
CA LEU A 101 2.65 12.45 -3.87
C LEU A 101 1.90 13.43 -4.77
N SER A 102 1.64 13.07 -6.04
CA SER A 102 0.99 13.97 -6.99
C SER A 102 -0.45 14.31 -6.57
N SER A 103 -1.24 13.30 -6.19
CA SER A 103 -2.60 13.46 -5.67
C SER A 103 -2.62 14.26 -4.36
N PHE A 104 -1.64 14.02 -3.48
CA PHE A 104 -1.47 14.81 -2.26
C PHE A 104 -1.18 16.28 -2.57
N LEU A 105 -0.19 16.58 -3.42
CA LEU A 105 0.20 17.95 -3.76
C LEU A 105 -0.96 18.72 -4.39
N LEU A 106 -1.69 18.09 -5.33
CA LEU A 106 -2.86 18.73 -5.97
C LEU A 106 -3.93 19.11 -4.97
N MET A 107 -4.22 18.23 -4.01
CA MET A 107 -5.23 18.51 -3.00
C MET A 107 -4.76 19.51 -1.96
N TRP A 108 -3.48 19.44 -1.59
CA TRP A 108 -2.84 20.37 -0.68
C TRP A 108 -2.87 21.79 -1.24
N THR A 109 -2.41 22.01 -2.48
CA THR A 109 -2.41 23.35 -3.08
C THR A 109 -3.83 23.87 -3.30
N LEU A 110 -4.78 23.03 -3.73
CA LEU A 110 -6.17 23.46 -3.90
C LEU A 110 -6.75 23.98 -2.58
N PHE A 111 -6.64 23.19 -1.51
CA PHE A 111 -7.19 23.59 -0.22
C PHE A 111 -6.45 24.76 0.40
N TYR A 112 -5.14 24.84 0.26
CA TYR A 112 -4.32 25.97 0.70
C TYR A 112 -4.81 27.27 0.04
N GLU A 113 -4.92 27.30 -1.29
CA GLU A 113 -5.44 28.45 -2.02
C GLU A 113 -6.91 28.75 -1.66
N LEU A 114 -7.72 27.73 -1.38
CA LEU A 114 -9.11 27.92 -0.96
C LEU A 114 -9.25 28.57 0.41
N VAL A 115 -8.33 28.30 1.34
CA VAL A 115 -8.37 28.87 2.69
C VAL A 115 -7.67 30.24 2.77
N ASP A 116 -6.72 30.52 1.87
CA ASP A 116 -6.03 31.82 1.76
C ASP A 116 -6.74 32.82 0.81
N ALA A 117 -7.71 32.36 0.01
CA ALA A 117 -8.55 33.18 -0.88
C ALA A 117 -9.73 33.85 -0.15
#